data_AF-A0A4Q5LNU6-F1
#
_entry.id   AF-A0A4Q5LNU6-F1
#
_cell.length_a   1.000
_cell.length_b   1.000
_cell.length_c   1.000
_cell.angle_alpha   90.00
_cell.angle_beta   90.00
_cell.angle_gamma   90.00
#
_symmetry.space_group_name_H-M   'P 1'
#
loop_
_entity.id
_entity.type
_entity.pdbx_description
1 polymer ?
#
loop_
_entity_poly.entity_id
_entity_poly.type
_entity_poly.pdbx_seq_one_letter_code
_entity_poly.pdbx_strand_id
1 'polypeptide(L)'
;MKLPLIRQIQRTSSVAEIEAAIKVLENISETPSLKDEEVDVIGELISNFCGALEVHQLIAEGMPEKDAANTFMKKVIGSIDRVTA
;
A
#
# COMPACT_ATOMS: atom_id res chain seq x y z
N MET A 1 -0.21 2.43 7.43
CA MET A 1 0.48 1.38 6.62
C MET A 1 1.26 0.43 7.52
N LYS A 2 1.27 -0.88 7.19
CA LYS A 2 1.86 -1.95 8.02
C LYS A 2 2.83 -2.79 7.18
N LEU A 3 4.12 -2.71 7.50
CA LEU A 3 5.18 -3.41 6.75
C LEU A 3 4.95 -4.93 6.61
N PRO A 4 4.51 -5.68 7.64
CA PRO A 4 4.24 -7.11 7.50
C PRO A 4 3.17 -7.41 6.44
N LEU A 5 2.14 -6.56 6.35
CA LEU A 5 1.05 -6.73 5.39
C LEU A 5 1.52 -6.41 3.96
N ILE A 6 2.27 -5.32 3.79
CA ILE A 6 2.86 -4.94 2.49
C ILE A 6 3.75 -6.07 1.94
N ARG A 7 4.62 -6.65 2.78
CA ARG A 7 5.47 -7.78 2.36
C ARG A 7 4.65 -9.01 1.99
N GLN A 8 3.61 -9.31 2.74
CA GLN A 8 2.73 -10.44 2.44
C GLN A 8 2.09 -10.24 1.06
N ILE A 9 1.44 -9.10 0.82
CA ILE A 9 0.77 -8.78 -0.45
C ILE A 9 1.77 -8.85 -1.62
N GLN A 10 2.94 -8.21 -1.49
CA GLN A 10 3.96 -8.18 -2.53
C GLN A 10 4.44 -9.60 -2.91
N ARG A 11 4.57 -10.51 -1.93
CA ARG A 11 5.03 -11.88 -2.18
C ARG A 11 3.93 -12.80 -2.72
N THR A 12 2.67 -12.55 -2.38
CA THR A 12 1.56 -13.45 -2.73
C THR A 12 0.74 -13.00 -3.94
N SER A 13 0.96 -11.78 -4.43
CA SER A 13 0.13 -11.19 -5.47
C SER A 13 0.98 -10.45 -6.50
N SER A 14 0.62 -10.62 -7.77
CA SER A 14 1.17 -9.87 -8.89
C SER A 14 0.71 -8.41 -8.87
N VAL A 15 1.43 -7.55 -9.61
CA VAL A 15 1.06 -6.14 -9.79
C VAL A 15 -0.38 -6.00 -10.31
N ALA A 16 -0.77 -6.78 -11.32
CA ALA A 16 -2.10 -6.72 -11.91
C ALA A 16 -3.22 -7.12 -10.94
N GLU A 17 -2.99 -8.13 -10.08
CA GLU A 17 -3.97 -8.52 -9.04
C GLU A 17 -4.14 -7.42 -8.00
N ILE A 18 -3.05 -6.75 -7.62
CA ILE A 18 -3.08 -5.65 -6.66
C ILE A 18 -3.80 -4.44 -7.24
N GLU A 19 -3.52 -4.05 -8.48
CA GLU A 19 -4.21 -2.97 -9.18
C GLU A 19 -5.71 -3.23 -9.34
N ALA A 20 -6.08 -4.48 -9.67
CA ALA A 20 -7.49 -4.88 -9.74
C ALA A 20 -8.18 -4.78 -8.37
N ALA A 21 -7.50 -5.20 -7.29
CA ALA A 21 -8.03 -5.09 -5.94
C ALA A 21 -8.21 -3.64 -5.50
N ILE A 22 -7.24 -2.76 -5.77
CA ILE A 22 -7.34 -1.31 -5.50
C ILE A 22 -8.57 -0.75 -6.21
N LYS A 23 -8.73 -1.01 -7.51
CA LYS A 23 -9.87 -0.52 -8.28
C LYS A 23 -11.22 -0.95 -7.69
N VAL A 24 -11.34 -2.20 -7.21
CA VAL A 24 -12.56 -2.68 -6.58
C VAL A 24 -12.80 -1.96 -5.25
N LEU A 25 -11.76 -1.77 -4.44
CA LEU A 25 -11.86 -1.09 -3.15
C LEU A 25 -12.19 0.40 -3.29
N GLU A 26 -11.63 1.09 -4.29
CA GLU A 26 -11.99 2.46 -4.63
C GLU A 26 -13.48 2.57 -4.95
N ASN A 27 -13.99 1.71 -5.84
CA ASN A 27 -15.41 1.66 -6.18
C ASN A 27 -16.30 1.38 -4.95
N ILE A 28 -15.85 0.52 -4.03
CA ILE A 28 -16.59 0.25 -2.79
C ILE A 28 -16.61 1.49 -1.91
N SER A 29 -15.48 2.20 -1.75
CA SER A 29 -15.37 3.38 -0.88
C SER A 29 -16.27 4.55 -1.29
N GLU A 30 -16.71 4.61 -2.55
CA GLU A 30 -17.66 5.61 -3.05
C GLU A 30 -19.13 5.31 -2.68
N THR A 31 -19.41 4.17 -2.04
CA THR A 31 -20.77 3.75 -1.69
C THR A 31 -21.33 4.61 -0.55
N PRO A 32 -22.45 5.36 -0.74
CA PRO A 32 -22.95 6.30 0.27
C PRO A 32 -23.43 5.69 1.59
N SER A 33 -23.67 4.37 1.62
CA SER A 33 -24.18 3.67 2.80
C SER A 33 -23.09 3.18 3.76
N LEU A 34 -21.81 3.36 3.40
CA LEU A 34 -20.70 3.01 4.28
C LEU A 34 -20.58 4.00 5.42
N LYS A 35 -20.25 3.47 6.60
CA LYS A 35 -19.86 4.30 7.75
C LYS A 35 -18.44 4.81 7.55
N ASP A 36 -18.12 5.92 8.21
CA ASP A 36 -16.79 6.53 8.16
C ASP A 36 -15.70 5.52 8.56
N GLU A 37 -15.93 4.68 9.57
CA GLU A 37 -14.94 3.68 9.99
C GLU A 37 -14.71 2.59 8.92
N GLU A 38 -15.71 2.28 8.10
CA GLU A 38 -15.58 1.32 7.01
C GLU A 38 -14.79 1.93 5.85
N VAL A 39 -15.02 3.21 5.55
CA VAL A 39 -14.25 3.97 4.56
C VAL A 39 -12.80 4.11 5.00
N ASP A 40 -12.53 4.39 6.28
CA ASP A 40 -11.18 4.47 6.84
C ASP A 40 -10.43 3.14 6.70
N VAL A 41 -11.08 2.01 7.02
CA VAL A 41 -10.48 0.68 6.85
C VAL A 41 -10.17 0.39 5.37
N ILE A 42 -11.05 0.77 4.45
CA ILE A 42 -10.79 0.63 3.01
C ILE A 42 -9.59 1.50 2.58
N GLY A 43 -9.51 2.74 3.05
CA GLY A 43 -8.39 3.64 2.79
C GLY A 43 -7.06 3.09 3.33
N GLU A 44 -7.08 2.49 4.52
CA GLU A 44 -5.91 1.79 5.07
C GLU A 44 -5.48 0.61 4.20
N LEU A 45 -6.43 -0.20 3.72
CA LEU A 45 -6.15 -1.34 2.84
C LEU A 45 -5.54 -0.87 1.52
N ILE A 46 -6.15 0.11 0.84
CA ILE A 46 -5.63 0.71 -0.39
C ILE A 46 -4.21 1.23 -0.17
N SER A 47 -3.95 1.93 0.93
CA SER A 47 -2.61 2.43 1.26
C SER A 47 -1.57 1.30 1.39
N ASN A 48 -1.95 0.15 1.95
CA ASN A 48 -1.06 -1.02 2.02
C ASN A 48 -0.85 -1.67 0.64
N PHE A 49 -1.87 -1.74 -0.22
CA PHE A 49 -1.75 -2.24 -1.59
C PHE A 49 -0.81 -1.36 -2.42
N CYS A 50 -0.96 -0.03 -2.36
CA CYS A 50 -0.06 0.91 -3.01
C CYS A 50 1.39 0.75 -2.52
N GLY A 51 1.58 0.53 -1.21
CA GLY A 51 2.90 0.21 -0.68
C GLY A 51 3.50 -1.07 -1.24
N ALA A 52 2.68 -2.10 -1.49
CA ALA A 52 3.14 -3.34 -2.12
C ALA A 52 3.53 -3.14 -3.59
N LEU A 53 2.79 -2.30 -4.34
CA LEU A 53 3.15 -1.91 -5.71
C LEU A 53 4.50 -1.19 -5.76
N GLU A 54 4.76 -0.26 -4.83
CA GLU A 54 6.04 0.43 -4.77
C GLU A 54 7.20 -0.53 -4.45
N VAL A 55 6.99 -1.51 -3.56
CA VAL A 55 8.00 -2.54 -3.28
C VAL A 55 8.24 -3.43 -4.50
N HIS A 56 7.20 -3.81 -5.25
CA HIS A 56 7.34 -4.52 -6.54
C HIS A 56 8.22 -3.73 -7.52
N GLN A 57 7.97 -2.42 -7.65
CA GLN A 57 8.73 -1.54 -8.54
C GLN A 57 10.21 -1.50 -8.15
N LEU A 58 10.52 -1.30 -6.87
CA LEU A 58 11.91 -1.27 -6.37
C LEU A 58 12.64 -2.61 -6.62
N ILE A 59 11.94 -3.74 -6.49
CA ILE A 59 12.51 -5.06 -6.80
C ILE A 59 12.75 -5.20 -8.30
N ALA A 60 11.83 -4.74 -9.14
CA ALA A 60 12.00 -4.74 -10.60
C ALA A 60 13.19 -3.87 -11.05
N GLU A 61 13.51 -2.82 -10.29
CA GLU A 61 14.70 -1.97 -10.48
C GLU A 61 16.01 -2.62 -9.95
N GLY A 62 15.94 -3.84 -9.43
CA GLY A 62 17.09 -4.63 -8.99
C GLY A 62 17.40 -4.54 -7.49
N MET A 63 16.54 -3.89 -6.70
CA MET A 63 16.74 -3.82 -5.25
C MET A 63 16.38 -5.17 -4.60
N PRO A 64 17.21 -5.69 -3.67
CA PRO A 64 16.84 -6.86 -2.89
C PRO A 64 15.54 -6.62 -2.10
N GLU A 65 14.66 -7.63 -2.02
CA GLU A 65 13.33 -7.50 -1.40
C GLU A 65 13.35 -6.93 0.03
N LYS A 66 14.37 -7.31 0.82
CA LYS A 66 14.57 -6.77 2.17
C LYS A 66 14.79 -5.27 2.14
N ASP A 67 15.63 -4.80 1.23
CA ASP A 67 16.06 -3.40 1.10
C ASP A 67 14.96 -2.56 0.44
N ALA A 68 14.22 -3.11 -0.53
CA ALA A 68 13.05 -2.47 -1.15
C ALA A 68 12.00 -2.10 -0.10
N ALA A 69 11.60 -3.07 0.71
CA ALA A 69 10.63 -2.86 1.77
C ALA A 69 11.13 -1.89 2.87
N ASN A 70 12.43 -1.90 3.18
CA ASN A 70 13.01 -0.93 4.13
C ASN A 70 13.07 0.49 3.55
N THR A 71 13.41 0.61 2.26
CA THR A 71 13.46 1.87 1.52
C THR A 71 12.08 2.51 1.45
N PHE A 72 11.06 1.73 1.13
CA PHE A 72 9.66 2.16 1.18
C PHE A 72 9.29 2.72 2.57
N MET A 73 9.58 1.98 3.65
CA MET A 73 9.23 2.45 5.00
C MET A 73 9.96 3.74 5.39
N LYS A 74 11.21 3.92 4.99
CA LYS A 74 11.95 5.18 5.20
C LYS A 74 11.28 6.34 4.46
N LYS A 75 10.82 6.12 3.22
CA LYS A 75 10.08 7.14 2.46
C LYS A 75 8.78 7.52 3.18
N VAL A 76 8.03 6.55 3.69
CA VAL A 76 6.80 6.80 4.46
C VAL A 76 7.08 7.64 5.71
N ILE A 77 8.04 7.21 6.55
CA ILE A 77 8.37 7.93 7.79
C ILE A 77 8.90 9.33 7.48
N GLY A 78 9.81 9.47 6.52
CA GLY A 78 10.34 10.77 6.10
C GLY A 78 9.31 11.69 5.43
N SER A 79 8.21 11.16 4.92
CA SER A 79 7.09 11.95 4.40
C SER A 79 6.16 12.43 5.52
N ILE A 80 6.05 11.68 6.62
CA ILE A 80 5.27 12.08 7.80
C ILE A 80 5.96 13.22 8.55
N ASP A 81 7.27 13.12 8.78
CA ASP A 81 8.04 14.15 9.50
C ASP A 81 7.99 15.53 8.83
N ARG A 82 7.68 15.60 7.53
CA ARG A 82 7.54 16.86 6.78
C ARG A 82 6.15 17.49 6.84
N VAL A 83 5.13 16.74 7.26
CA VAL A 83 3.74 17.21 7.35
C VAL A 83 3.43 17.74 8.76
N THR A 84 4.19 17.30 9.76
CA THR A 84 4.05 17.74 11.16
C THR A 84 5.02 18.86 11.57
N ALA A 85 5.74 19.46 10.61
CA ALA A 85 6.68 20.55 10.82
C ALA A 85 6.13 21.90 10.35
#